data_AF-A0A645F0G6-F1
#
_entry.id   AF-A0A645F0G6-F1
#
_cell.length_a   1.000
_cell.length_b   1.000
_cell.length_c   1.000
_cell.angle_alpha   90.00
_cell.angle_beta   90.00
_cell.angle_gamma   90.00
#
_symmetry.space_group_name_H-M   'P 1'
#
loop_
_entity.id
_entity.type
_entity.pdbx_description
1 polymer ?
#
loop_
_entity_poly.entity_id
_entity_poly.type
_entity_poly.pdbx_seq_one_letter_code
_entity_poly.pdbx_strand_id
1 'polypeptide(L)'
;MLDAPTFYGGGNLLEITSRVPATATVATSAAATTSGDSVPPLLTEACEQDPRPGQTFRTLLNIATGMEPRTRTMDTNGDGRVTPDDALASRATTARHELRLPSSTGAQTREGSDGRTDHLEAPPTRMVRPSWRQLQ
;
A
#
# COMPACT_ATOMS: atom_id res chain seq x y z
N MET A 1 -2.57 -4.64 -10.70
CA MET A 1 -3.16 -3.44 -11.35
C MET A 1 -2.62 -2.20 -10.68
N LEU A 2 -2.20 -1.19 -11.45
CA LEU A 2 -1.61 0.05 -10.96
C LEU A 2 -2.57 1.20 -11.24
N ASP A 3 -2.86 2.02 -10.23
CA ASP A 3 -3.67 3.22 -10.41
C ASP A 3 -2.79 4.41 -10.85
N ALA A 4 -3.41 5.44 -11.44
CA ALA A 4 -2.67 6.63 -11.85
C ALA A 4 -2.01 7.31 -10.63
N PRO A 5 -0.72 7.69 -10.71
CA PRO A 5 -0.04 8.33 -9.60
C PRO A 5 -0.63 9.72 -9.31
N THR A 6 -0.72 10.09 -8.04
CA THR A 6 -1.23 11.40 -7.60
C THR A 6 -0.23 12.10 -6.69
N PHE A 7 -0.23 13.44 -6.65
CA PHE A 7 0.62 14.17 -5.70
C PHE A 7 0.07 14.08 -4.28
N TYR A 8 0.94 13.75 -3.33
CA TYR A 8 0.60 13.73 -1.91
C TYR A 8 0.94 15.08 -1.26
N GLY A 9 -0.03 15.64 -0.53
CA GLY A 9 0.16 16.87 0.27
C GLY A 9 0.59 18.12 -0.52
N GLY A 10 0.37 18.15 -1.85
CA GLY A 10 0.79 19.25 -2.72
C GLY A 10 2.32 19.42 -2.84
N GLY A 11 3.10 18.42 -2.39
CA GLY A 11 4.56 18.47 -2.34
C GLY A 11 5.23 17.63 -3.42
N ASN A 12 6.48 17.24 -3.13
CA ASN A 12 7.33 16.44 -4.02
C ASN A 12 7.18 14.93 -3.82
N LEU A 13 6.11 14.48 -3.18
CA LEU A 13 5.79 13.07 -2.96
C LEU A 13 4.69 12.61 -3.93
N LEU A 14 4.94 11.49 -4.59
CA LEU A 14 3.96 10.78 -5.41
C LEU A 14 3.36 9.64 -4.61
N GLU A 15 2.03 9.60 -4.57
CA GLU A 15 1.24 8.48 -4.08
C GLU A 15 0.91 7.55 -5.24
N ILE A 16 1.31 6.29 -5.12
CA ILE A 16 1.10 5.23 -6.09
C ILE A 16 0.34 4.09 -5.41
N THR A 17 -0.83 3.76 -5.95
CA THR A 17 -1.63 2.63 -5.46
C THR A 17 -1.45 1.43 -6.36
N SER A 18 -1.02 0.31 -5.78
CA SER A 18 -0.83 -0.96 -6.49
C SER A 18 -1.70 -2.06 -5.88
N ARG A 19 -2.26 -2.91 -6.73
CA ARG A 19 -3.17 -3.99 -6.36
C ARG A 19 -2.63 -5.32 -6.82
N VAL A 20 -2.48 -6.24 -5.88
CA VAL A 20 -2.25 -7.67 -6.12
C VAL A 20 -3.62 -8.35 -6.10
N PRO A 21 -4.08 -8.95 -7.21
CA PRO A 21 -5.38 -9.61 -7.25
C PRO A 21 -5.39 -10.83 -6.32
N ALA A 22 -6.58 -11.20 -5.85
CA ALA A 22 -6.77 -12.46 -5.14
C ALA A 22 -6.45 -13.63 -6.07
N THR A 23 -5.80 -14.66 -5.53
CA THR A 23 -5.63 -15.93 -6.23
C THR A 23 -6.51 -16.95 -5.54
N ALA A 24 -7.31 -17.68 -6.30
CA ALA A 24 -8.08 -18.80 -5.80
C ALA A 24 -7.66 -20.05 -6.57
N THR A 25 -7.48 -21.16 -5.88
CA THR A 25 -7.51 -22.47 -6.52
C THR A 25 -8.95 -22.74 -6.92
N VAL A 26 -9.18 -22.97 -8.20
CA VAL A 26 -10.43 -23.59 -8.63
C VAL A 26 -10.30 -25.04 -8.18
N ALA A 27 -10.85 -25.37 -7.01
CA ALA A 27 -11.09 -26.75 -6.68
C ALA A 27 -12.11 -27.29 -7.70
N THR A 28 -11.63 -27.74 -8.86
CA THR A 28 -12.44 -28.58 -9.72
C THR A 28 -12.75 -29.80 -8.90
N SER A 29 -13.99 -29.91 -8.45
CA SER A 29 -14.52 -31.10 -7.81
C SER A 29 -14.56 -32.24 -8.82
N ALA A 30 -13.40 -32.78 -9.18
CA ALA A 30 -13.27 -34.17 -9.56
C ALA A 30 -13.14 -34.97 -8.26
N ALA A 31 -14.26 -35.07 -7.53
CA ALA A 31 -14.44 -36.13 -6.57
C ALA A 31 -14.43 -37.45 -7.36
N ALA A 32 -13.24 -37.97 -7.63
CA ALA A 32 -13.07 -39.32 -8.11
C ALA A 32 -13.43 -40.24 -6.94
N THR A 33 -14.68 -40.71 -6.94
CA THR A 33 -15.06 -41.96 -6.31
C THR A 33 -14.02 -43.02 -6.70
N THR A 34 -13.23 -43.50 -5.75
CA THR A 34 -12.59 -44.81 -5.91
C THR A 34 -12.59 -45.50 -4.55
N SER A 35 -13.51 -46.46 -4.48
CA SER A 35 -13.62 -47.55 -3.52
C SER A 35 -12.25 -48.16 -3.20
N GLY A 36 -12.09 -48.61 -1.96
CA GLY A 36 -10.80 -48.99 -1.38
C GLY A 36 -9.89 -49.85 -2.25
N ASP A 37 -8.68 -49.37 -2.45
CA ASP A 37 -7.47 -50.17 -2.32
C ASP A 37 -6.29 -49.24 -1.97
N SER A 38 -5.36 -49.73 -1.16
CA SER A 38 -4.37 -48.92 -0.45
C SER A 38 -3.13 -48.70 -1.32
N VAL A 39 -3.20 -47.78 -2.28
CA VAL A 39 -2.02 -47.33 -3.05
C VAL A 39 -1.58 -45.97 -2.47
N PRO A 40 -0.31 -45.80 -2.05
CA PRO A 40 0.17 -44.51 -1.54
C PRO A 40 0.01 -43.43 -2.63
N PRO A 41 -0.51 -42.23 -2.31
CA PRO A 41 -0.74 -41.21 -3.32
C PRO A 41 0.60 -40.76 -3.90
N LEU A 42 0.76 -40.99 -5.20
CA LEU A 42 1.80 -40.35 -6.00
C LEU A 42 1.67 -38.83 -5.79
N LEU A 43 2.78 -38.14 -5.50
CA LEU A 43 2.79 -36.68 -5.42
C LEU A 43 2.34 -36.12 -6.76
N THR A 44 1.08 -35.72 -6.83
CA THR A 44 0.55 -34.92 -7.94
C THR A 44 1.29 -33.59 -7.90
N GLU A 45 2.11 -33.31 -8.92
CA GLU A 45 2.77 -32.01 -9.12
C GLU A 45 1.69 -30.92 -9.19
N ALA A 46 1.45 -30.25 -8.07
CA ALA A 46 0.50 -29.16 -7.97
C ALA A 46 1.16 -27.88 -8.49
N CYS A 47 0.95 -27.55 -9.77
CA CYS A 47 1.16 -26.20 -10.31
C CYS A 47 0.10 -25.20 -9.81
N GLU A 48 -0.57 -25.48 -8.69
CA GLU A 48 -1.60 -24.61 -8.11
C GLU A 48 -0.97 -23.60 -7.16
N GLN A 49 -1.27 -22.32 -7.38
CA GLN A 49 -0.87 -21.25 -6.48
C GLN A 49 -1.73 -21.31 -5.22
N ASP A 50 -1.08 -21.32 -4.06
CA ASP A 50 -1.74 -21.25 -2.75
C ASP A 50 -2.74 -20.07 -2.72
N PRO A 51 -4.03 -20.29 -2.37
CA PRO A 51 -5.03 -19.24 -2.41
C PRO A 51 -4.64 -18.08 -1.47
N ARG A 52 -4.60 -16.86 -2.01
CA ARG A 52 -4.21 -15.65 -1.29
C ARG A 52 -5.24 -14.56 -1.47
N PRO A 53 -5.64 -13.86 -0.40
CA PRO A 53 -6.52 -12.71 -0.52
C PRO A 53 -5.83 -11.60 -1.32
N GLY A 54 -6.63 -10.84 -2.07
CA GLY A 54 -6.12 -9.68 -2.79
C GLY A 54 -5.64 -8.62 -1.81
N GLN A 55 -4.55 -7.93 -2.15
CA GLN A 55 -3.95 -6.89 -1.31
C GLN A 55 -3.76 -5.61 -2.10
N THR A 56 -4.04 -4.47 -1.45
CA THR A 56 -3.78 -3.15 -2.00
C THR A 56 -2.70 -2.48 -1.18
N PHE A 57 -1.80 -1.77 -1.87
CA PHE A 57 -0.68 -1.08 -1.25
C PHE A 57 -0.63 0.35 -1.72
N ARG A 58 -0.41 1.26 -0.77
CA ARG A 58 -0.06 2.66 -1.00
C ARG A 58 1.45 2.79 -0.91
N THR A 59 2.05 3.42 -1.90
CA THR A 59 3.48 3.71 -1.95
C THR A 59 3.69 5.21 -2.10
N LEU A 60 4.49 5.81 -1.22
CA LEU A 60 4.93 7.20 -1.28
C LEU A 60 6.39 7.25 -1.75
N LEU A 61 6.65 7.98 -2.83
CA LEU A 61 8.00 8.14 -3.39
C LEU A 61 8.29 9.60 -3.69
N ASN A 62 9.54 10.02 -3.49
CA ASN A 62 9.99 11.33 -3.92
C ASN A 62 10.08 11.38 -5.45
N ILE A 63 9.41 12.35 -6.07
CA ILE A 63 9.38 12.47 -7.54
C ILE A 63 10.77 12.68 -8.16
N ALA A 64 11.67 13.38 -7.46
CA ALA A 64 12.98 13.73 -7.99
C ALA A 64 13.99 12.58 -7.84
N THR A 65 13.88 11.77 -6.79
CA THR A 65 14.89 10.74 -6.48
C THR A 65 14.38 9.32 -6.61
N GLY A 66 13.07 9.11 -6.71
CA GLY A 66 12.45 7.77 -6.66
C GLY A 66 12.63 7.05 -5.32
N MET A 67 13.19 7.71 -4.31
CA MET A 67 13.45 7.13 -2.99
C MET A 67 12.27 7.34 -2.05
N GLU A 68 12.32 6.66 -0.91
CA GLU A 68 11.37 6.83 0.18
C GLU A 68 11.31 8.27 0.73
N PRO A 69 10.19 8.66 1.36
CA PRO A 69 10.09 9.94 2.03
C PRO A 69 11.11 10.05 3.17
N ARG A 70 11.74 11.23 3.30
CA ARG A 70 12.70 11.51 4.39
C ARG A 70 12.04 11.78 5.74
N THR A 71 10.70 11.86 5.75
CA THR A 71 9.89 12.11 6.93
C THR A 71 8.90 10.96 7.09
N ARG A 72 8.58 10.63 8.34
CA ARG A 72 7.52 9.67 8.65
C ARG A 72 6.19 10.29 8.23
N THR A 73 5.49 9.59 7.35
CA THR A 73 4.23 10.07 6.75
C THR A 73 3.10 9.09 6.96
N MET A 74 3.40 7.83 7.30
CA MET A 74 2.41 6.79 7.51
C MET A 74 2.61 6.18 8.89
N ASP A 75 1.51 5.80 9.52
CA ASP A 75 1.50 4.91 10.70
C ASP A 75 1.88 3.50 10.22
N THR A 76 2.95 2.97 10.80
CA THR A 76 3.52 1.66 10.48
C THR A 76 3.34 0.64 11.59
N ASN A 77 3.02 1.11 12.81
CA ASN A 77 2.87 0.26 13.99
C ASN A 77 1.40 -0.03 14.34
N GLY A 78 0.46 0.70 13.74
CA GLY A 78 -0.99 0.54 13.90
C GLY A 78 -1.57 1.18 15.16
N ASP A 79 -0.88 2.16 15.77
CA ASP A 79 -1.35 2.87 16.97
C ASP A 79 -2.29 4.05 16.67
N GLY A 80 -2.55 4.32 15.38
CA GLY A 80 -3.42 5.38 14.89
C GLY A 80 -2.76 6.76 14.86
N ARG A 81 -1.44 6.84 15.05
CA ARG A 81 -0.68 8.09 15.02
C ARG A 81 0.59 7.88 14.19
N VAL A 82 1.09 8.97 13.63
CA VAL A 82 2.42 8.97 13.01
C VAL A 82 3.39 9.59 14.01
N THR A 83 4.24 8.77 14.58
CA THR A 83 5.16 9.14 15.68
C THR A 83 6.61 8.79 15.33
N PRO A 84 7.61 9.21 16.13
CA PRO A 84 8.99 8.79 15.93
C PRO A 84 9.25 7.28 16.03
N ASP A 85 8.34 6.54 16.67
CA ASP A 85 8.42 5.08 16.83
C ASP A 85 8.06 4.34 15.52
N ASP A 86 7.44 5.04 14.58
CA ASP A 86 7.19 4.52 13.24
C ASP A 86 8.46 4.38 12.41
N ALA A 87 8.47 3.35 11.56
CA ALA A 87 9.51 3.18 10.57
C ALA A 87 9.40 4.26 9.48
N LEU A 88 10.55 4.66 8.92
CA LEU A 88 10.55 5.38 7.65
C LEU A 88 10.15 4.39 6.56
N ALA A 89 8.86 4.35 6.25
CA ALA A 89 8.29 3.45 5.25
C ALA A 89 7.89 4.21 4.00
N SER A 90 8.29 3.70 2.83
CA SER A 90 7.76 4.12 1.53
C SER A 90 6.46 3.42 1.17
N ARG A 91 6.09 2.31 1.81
CA ARG A 91 4.95 1.48 1.41
C ARG A 91 4.20 0.93 2.63
N ALA A 92 2.88 0.98 2.56
CA ALA A 92 1.97 0.37 3.53
C ALA A 92 0.82 -0.37 2.83
N THR A 93 0.26 -1.38 3.50
CA THR A 93 -1.02 -1.97 3.10
C THR A 93 -2.14 -0.96 3.33
N THR A 94 -3.12 -0.95 2.44
CA THR A 94 -4.17 0.09 2.39
C THR A 94 -5.46 -0.54 1.90
N ALA A 95 -6.60 0.11 2.09
CA ALA A 95 -7.88 -0.42 1.63
C ALA A 95 -8.01 -0.34 0.11
N ARG A 96 -8.90 -1.15 -0.49
CA ARG A 96 -9.12 -1.14 -1.94
C ARG A 96 -9.70 0.18 -2.45
N HIS A 97 -10.60 0.76 -1.64
CA HIS A 97 -11.22 2.04 -1.89
C HIS A 97 -11.12 2.86 -0.60
N GLU A 98 -10.76 4.13 -0.72
CA GLU A 98 -10.55 5.02 0.43
C GLU A 98 -11.23 6.37 0.19
N LEU A 99 -11.93 6.85 1.20
CA LEU A 99 -12.35 8.25 1.26
C LEU A 99 -11.19 9.09 1.80
N ARG A 100 -10.84 10.14 1.07
CA ARG A 100 -9.73 11.04 1.40
C ARG A 100 -10.28 12.27 2.14
N LEU A 101 -9.94 12.41 3.43
CA LEU A 101 -10.36 13.53 4.28
C LEU A 101 -9.14 14.40 4.63
N PRO A 102 -8.85 15.46 3.84
CA PRO A 102 -7.74 16.35 4.13
C PRO A 102 -8.06 17.28 5.32
N SER A 103 -7.06 17.50 6.17
CA SER A 103 -7.09 18.52 7.23
C SER A 103 -6.51 19.86 6.75
N SER A 104 -6.75 20.93 7.51
CA SER A 104 -6.21 22.26 7.22
C SER A 104 -4.67 22.34 7.32
N THR A 105 -4.04 21.41 8.02
CA THR A 105 -2.57 21.33 8.17
C THR A 105 -1.90 20.54 7.05
N GLY A 106 -2.69 19.94 6.15
CA GLY A 106 -2.19 19.07 5.07
C GLY A 106 -2.06 17.60 5.45
N ALA A 107 -2.25 17.24 6.72
CA ALA A 107 -2.40 15.85 7.15
C ALA A 107 -3.71 15.28 6.60
N GLN A 108 -3.78 13.97 6.38
CA GLN A 108 -4.93 13.32 5.75
C GLN A 108 -5.38 12.12 6.58
N THR A 109 -6.69 12.03 6.81
CA THR A 109 -7.34 10.82 7.30
C THR A 109 -7.89 10.06 6.09
N ARG A 110 -7.66 8.74 6.05
CA ARG A 110 -8.12 7.84 5.00
C ARG A 110 -9.09 6.83 5.61
N GLU A 111 -10.34 6.91 5.22
CA GLU A 111 -11.34 5.91 5.65
C GLU A 111 -11.44 4.83 4.58
N GLY A 112 -11.02 3.62 4.93
CA GLY A 112 -10.97 2.48 4.04
C GLY A 112 -12.28 1.71 3.95
N SER A 113 -12.55 1.12 2.78
CA SER A 113 -13.66 0.19 2.56
C SER A 113 -13.60 -1.08 3.42
N ASP A 114 -12.45 -1.37 4.03
CA ASP A 114 -12.22 -2.46 4.97
C ASP A 114 -12.53 -2.08 6.44
N GLY A 115 -13.01 -0.86 6.68
CA GLY A 115 -13.31 -0.33 8.01
C GLY A 115 -12.09 0.16 8.78
N ARG A 116 -10.90 0.16 8.17
CA ARG A 116 -9.70 0.75 8.76
C ARG A 116 -9.63 2.25 8.49
N THR A 117 -9.04 2.97 9.43
CA THR A 117 -8.72 4.38 9.28
C THR A 117 -7.22 4.57 9.32
N ASP A 118 -6.64 5.05 8.23
CA ASP A 118 -5.21 5.38 8.21
C ASP A 118 -5.02 6.88 8.41
N HIS A 119 -4.01 7.24 9.20
CA HIS A 119 -3.58 8.62 9.39
C HIS A 119 -2.27 8.86 8.65
N LEU A 120 -2.25 9.90 7.81
CA LEU A 120 -1.06 10.31 7.09
C LEU A 120 -0.69 11.75 7.45
N GLU A 121 0.59 11.96 7.74
CA GLU A 121 1.08 13.27 8.15
C GLU A 121 1.41 14.18 6.98
N ALA A 122 1.35 15.50 7.22
CA ALA A 122 1.69 16.47 6.21
C ALA A 122 3.20 16.40 5.88
N PRO A 123 3.62 16.48 4.60
CA PRO A 123 5.02 16.66 4.30
C PRO A 123 5.49 18.03 4.84
N PRO A 124 6.75 18.15 5.29
CA PRO A 124 7.25 19.41 5.84
C PRO A 124 7.23 20.50 4.76
N THR A 125 6.58 21.62 5.06
CA THR A 125 6.56 22.78 4.17
C THR A 125 7.93 23.47 4.19
N ARG A 126 8.55 23.62 3.01
CA ARG A 126 9.79 24.39 2.85
C ARG A 126 9.50 25.67 2.10
N MET A 127 9.64 26.80 2.78
CA MET A 127 9.64 28.11 2.12
C MET A 127 10.98 28.31 1.43
N VAL A 128 10.99 28.27 0.09
CA VAL A 128 12.17 28.69 -0.68
C VAL A 128 12.14 30.21 -0.75
N ARG A 129 13.13 30.86 -0.13
CA ARG A 129 13.36 32.30 -0.29
C ARG A 129 14.39 32.48 -1.39
N PRO A 130 14.01 32.88 -2.62
CA PRO A 130 14.97 33.11 -3.68
C PRO A 130 15.98 34.16 -3.21
N SER A 131 17.26 33.83 -3.34
CA SER A 131 18.34 34.79 -3.07
C SER A 131 18.58 35.66 -4.30
N TRP A 132 19.15 36.85 -4.11
CA TRP A 132 19.46 37.76 -5.22
C TRP A 132 20.35 37.11 -6.30
N ARG A 133 21.19 36.14 -5.90
CA ARG A 133 22.05 35.38 -6.81
C ARG A 133 21.29 34.41 -7.74
N GLN A 134 20.04 34.09 -7.42
CA GLN A 134 19.18 33.22 -8.24
C GLN A 134 18.29 34.01 -9.20
N LEU A 135 18.34 35.35 -9.15
CA LEU A 135 17.55 36.26 -9.99
C LEU A 135 18.32 36.83 -11.19
N GLN A 136 19.61 36.51 -11.31
CA GLN A 136 20.45 36.83 -12.47
C GLN A 136 20.48 35.63 -13.43
#